data_AF-A0A0Q9Z0J4-F1
#
_entry.id   AF-A0A0Q9Z0J4-F1
#
_cell.length_a   1.000
_cell.length_b   1.000
_cell.length_c   1.000
_cell.angle_alpha   90.00
_cell.angle_beta   90.00
_cell.angle_gamma   90.00
#
_symmetry.space_group_name_H-M   'P 1'
#
loop_
_entity.id
_entity.type
_entity.pdbx_description
1 polymer ?
#
loop_
_entity_poly.entity_id
_entity_poly.type
_entity_poly.pdbx_seq_one_letter_code
_entity_poly.pdbx_strand_id
1 'polypeptide(L)'
;MGYKTGTVKARLLKFNVGKNHRRYWFNDDPIKTLHANTLTASIPYGEQFFIACVLPHIKTIKDRAKRRNAIQFAQQERNHSKEHFRLFLKTVKPYYPKLKVKNNLYQKLFQVVALLVGSKIRLAMVAAMEHFTAVTGELYIREPELLSGIDEQIYLLWQWHFIEELEHKAVAFDILKTVSNNYFVRATGFFLAASFLMIGFSSAYWHMAIQDKLHTKLSFYRRSYQFFWGKSGLLRRLCWPYLRYLKPSFHPNDTVLDAEQNLLLEKLQLIEKQLEFGQGGK
;
A
#
# COMPACT_ATOMS: atom_id res chain seq x y z
N MET A 1 -18.45 3.66 24.73
CA MET A 1 -17.05 4.14 24.59
C MET A 1 -16.80 4.41 23.12
N GLY A 2 -16.91 5.66 22.67
CA GLY A 2 -16.65 6.02 21.27
C GLY A 2 -15.16 5.99 20.98
N TYR A 3 -14.75 5.25 19.95
CA TYR A 3 -13.38 5.25 19.45
C TYR A 3 -13.02 6.69 19.03
N LYS A 4 -12.02 7.28 19.68
CA LYS A 4 -11.43 8.54 19.22
C LYS A 4 -10.60 8.24 17.98
N THR A 5 -10.79 9.06 16.96
CA THR A 5 -10.01 9.08 15.71
C THR A 5 -8.51 8.86 15.99
N GLY A 6 -7.96 7.76 15.45
CA GLY A 6 -6.52 7.50 15.44
C GLY A 6 -5.99 6.51 16.48
N THR A 7 -6.65 5.38 16.75
CA THR A 7 -6.01 4.26 17.49
C THR A 7 -5.55 3.20 16.50
N VAL A 8 -4.25 2.91 16.49
CA VAL A 8 -3.66 1.86 15.65
C VAL A 8 -3.57 0.57 16.46
N LYS A 9 -4.08 -0.56 15.94
CA LYS A 9 -4.08 -1.85 16.65
C LYS A 9 -3.59 -2.97 15.73
N ALA A 10 -2.38 -3.46 15.98
CA ALA A 10 -1.83 -4.56 15.23
C ALA A 10 -2.64 -5.85 15.40
N ARG A 11 -2.99 -6.44 14.26
CA ARG A 11 -3.68 -7.73 14.14
C ARG A 11 -2.75 -8.70 13.42
N LEU A 12 -2.68 -9.93 13.91
CA LEU A 12 -1.90 -10.99 13.26
C LEU A 12 -2.86 -11.93 12.53
N LEU A 13 -3.25 -11.54 11.32
CA LEU A 13 -4.10 -12.36 10.46
C LEU A 13 -3.27 -13.23 9.53
N LYS A 14 -3.84 -14.37 9.14
CA LYS A 14 -3.21 -15.31 8.21
C LYS A 14 -4.24 -15.73 7.17
N PHE A 15 -3.89 -15.54 5.91
CA PHE A 15 -4.77 -15.82 4.78
C PHE A 15 -4.34 -17.11 4.09
N ASN A 16 -5.29 -18.01 3.84
CA ASN A 16 -5.02 -19.24 3.12
C ASN A 16 -5.20 -19.02 1.61
N VAL A 17 -4.32 -18.22 1.02
CA VAL A 17 -4.35 -17.86 -0.41
C VAL A 17 -4.08 -19.02 -1.37
N GLY A 18 -4.29 -20.28 -0.98
CA GLY A 18 -4.20 -21.45 -1.86
C GLY A 18 -2.84 -21.71 -2.51
N LYS A 19 -2.85 -22.60 -3.50
CA LYS A 19 -1.71 -22.93 -4.38
C LYS A 19 -2.21 -22.98 -5.83
N ASN A 20 -1.29 -22.90 -6.79
CA ASN A 20 -1.57 -23.09 -8.22
C ASN A 20 -2.55 -22.07 -8.84
N HIS A 21 -2.42 -20.80 -8.45
CA HIS A 21 -3.12 -19.70 -9.12
C HIS A 21 -2.81 -19.68 -10.61
N ARG A 22 -3.81 -19.35 -11.44
CA ARG A 22 -3.60 -19.05 -12.86
C ARG A 22 -2.67 -17.83 -13.01
N ARG A 23 -1.97 -17.73 -14.14
CA ARG A 23 -1.11 -16.56 -14.44
C ARG A 23 -1.87 -15.25 -14.33
N TYR A 24 -3.09 -15.23 -14.87
CA TYR A 24 -4.00 -14.09 -14.80
C TYR A 24 -5.09 -14.33 -13.75
N TRP A 25 -4.69 -14.59 -12.51
CA TRP A 25 -5.60 -14.93 -11.41
C TRP A 25 -6.65 -13.86 -11.12
N PHE A 26 -6.42 -12.60 -11.53
CA PHE A 26 -7.40 -11.54 -11.37
C PHE A 26 -8.38 -11.56 -12.55
N ASN A 27 -9.44 -12.36 -12.41
CA ASN A 27 -10.55 -12.45 -13.36
C ASN A 27 -10.11 -12.74 -14.81
N ASP A 28 -9.07 -13.56 -14.99
CA ASP A 28 -8.42 -13.86 -16.28
C ASP A 28 -7.99 -12.60 -17.08
N ASP A 29 -7.84 -11.44 -16.40
CA ASP A 29 -7.45 -10.18 -17.00
C ASP A 29 -5.95 -9.91 -16.77
N PRO A 30 -5.13 -9.87 -17.84
CA PRO A 30 -3.71 -9.62 -17.71
C PRO A 30 -3.38 -8.24 -17.13
N ILE A 31 -4.14 -7.19 -17.45
CA ILE A 31 -3.84 -5.82 -16.99
C ILE A 31 -4.10 -5.69 -15.49
N LYS A 32 -5.26 -6.19 -15.02
CA LYS A 32 -5.59 -6.22 -13.60
C LYS A 32 -4.61 -7.09 -12.82
N THR A 33 -4.27 -8.27 -13.37
CA THR A 33 -3.33 -9.19 -12.72
C THR A 33 -1.93 -8.59 -12.62
N LEU A 34 -1.40 -8.01 -13.71
CA LEU A 34 -0.09 -7.37 -13.69
C LEU A 34 -0.06 -6.19 -12.71
N HIS A 35 -1.13 -5.39 -12.65
CA HIS A 35 -1.25 -4.30 -11.67
C HIS A 35 -1.21 -4.82 -10.22
N ALA A 36 -2.03 -5.81 -9.89
CA ALA A 36 -2.07 -6.40 -8.55
C ALA A 36 -0.77 -7.13 -8.18
N ASN A 37 -0.14 -7.81 -9.14
CA ASN A 37 1.16 -8.45 -8.96
C ASN A 37 2.26 -7.42 -8.68
N THR A 38 2.25 -6.27 -9.35
CA THR A 38 3.22 -5.20 -9.10
C THR A 38 3.07 -4.65 -7.69
N LEU A 39 1.84 -4.36 -7.24
CA LEU A 39 1.56 -3.92 -5.87
C LEU A 39 2.03 -4.96 -4.84
N THR A 40 1.62 -6.22 -5.00
CA THR A 40 2.01 -7.33 -4.11
C THR A 40 3.53 -7.49 -4.04
N ALA A 41 4.24 -7.28 -5.16
CA ALA A 41 5.69 -7.37 -5.20
C ALA A 41 6.40 -6.17 -4.56
N SER A 42 5.78 -4.98 -4.55
CA SER A 42 6.38 -3.75 -4.00
C SER A 42 6.16 -3.60 -2.50
N ILE A 43 4.98 -4.01 -2.00
CA ILE A 43 4.55 -3.79 -0.61
C ILE A 43 5.58 -4.28 0.42
N PRO A 44 6.08 -5.55 0.38
CA PRO A 44 6.98 -6.03 1.43
C PRO A 44 8.30 -5.26 1.56
N TYR A 45 8.73 -4.60 0.49
CA TYR A 45 9.92 -3.76 0.52
C TYR A 45 9.60 -2.34 0.98
N GLY A 46 8.49 -1.76 0.51
CA GLY A 46 8.05 -0.42 0.91
C GLY A 46 7.87 -0.32 2.42
N GLU A 47 7.13 -1.25 3.00
CA GLU A 47 6.81 -1.27 4.44
C GLU A 47 8.06 -1.50 5.32
N GLN A 48 9.01 -2.33 4.85
CA GLN A 48 10.32 -2.44 5.51
C GLN A 48 11.06 -1.09 5.54
N PHE A 49 10.97 -0.31 4.46
CA PHE A 49 11.52 1.04 4.41
C PHE A 49 10.74 2.00 5.32
N PHE A 50 9.42 1.88 5.42
CA PHE A 50 8.59 2.71 6.30
C PHE A 50 9.02 2.51 7.75
N ILE A 51 9.09 1.24 8.19
CA ILE A 51 9.58 0.85 9.52
C ILE A 51 10.98 1.42 9.77
N ALA A 52 11.93 1.23 8.84
CA ALA A 52 13.30 1.69 9.00
C ALA A 52 13.44 3.21 9.15
N CYS A 53 12.55 3.99 8.53
CA CYS A 53 12.53 5.44 8.65
C CYS A 53 11.77 5.93 9.90
N VAL A 54 10.71 5.24 10.33
CA VAL A 54 9.88 5.65 11.46
C VAL A 54 10.51 5.26 12.80
N LEU A 55 11.05 4.05 12.93
CA LEU A 55 11.60 3.52 14.19
C LEU A 55 12.60 4.46 14.89
N PRO A 56 13.59 5.07 14.20
CA PRO A 56 14.55 5.97 14.85
C PRO A 56 13.91 7.19 15.52
N HIS A 57 12.72 7.59 15.07
CA HIS A 57 12.01 8.77 15.57
C HIS A 57 10.98 8.45 16.67
N ILE A 58 10.67 7.17 16.95
CA ILE A 58 9.64 6.82 17.95
C ILE A 58 9.95 7.40 19.33
N LYS A 59 11.23 7.43 19.73
CA LYS A 59 11.65 7.96 21.04
C LYS A 59 11.46 9.47 21.17
N THR A 60 11.40 10.21 20.06
CA THR A 60 11.19 11.67 20.08
C THR A 60 9.73 12.07 20.29
N ILE A 61 8.79 11.13 20.12
CA ILE A 61 7.35 11.36 20.30
C ILE A 61 7.02 11.45 21.79
N LYS A 62 6.73 12.65 22.31
CA LYS A 62 6.43 12.86 23.75
C LYS A 62 5.07 12.31 24.16
N ASP A 63 4.07 12.44 23.27
CA ASP A 63 2.72 11.92 23.51
C ASP A 63 2.74 10.39 23.54
N ARG A 64 2.27 9.80 24.66
CA ARG A 64 2.29 8.35 24.87
C ARG A 64 1.36 7.61 23.90
N ALA A 65 0.22 8.19 23.54
CA ALA A 65 -0.72 7.58 22.61
C ALA A 65 -0.15 7.59 21.18
N LYS A 66 0.41 8.71 20.72
CA LYS A 66 1.08 8.79 19.41
C LYS A 66 2.28 7.86 19.33
N ARG A 67 3.06 7.74 20.41
CA ARG A 67 4.18 6.80 20.49
C ARG A 67 3.70 5.34 20.38
N ARG A 68 2.60 5.00 21.08
CA ARG A 68 1.98 3.67 20.98
C ARG A 68 1.52 3.39 19.56
N ASN A 69 0.87 4.35 18.90
CA ASN A 69 0.44 4.21 17.50
C ASN A 69 1.62 3.96 16.57
N ALA A 70 2.73 4.68 16.71
CA ALA A 70 3.92 4.46 15.89
C ALA A 70 4.54 3.06 16.08
N ILE A 71 4.46 2.49 17.29
CA ILE A 71 4.88 1.11 17.55
C ILE A 71 3.92 0.10 16.90
N GLN A 72 2.62 0.34 17.00
CA GLN A 72 1.58 -0.52 16.43
C GLN A 72 1.60 -0.49 14.89
N PHE A 73 1.80 0.68 14.31
CA PHE A 73 2.09 0.88 12.89
C PHE A 73 3.23 -0.04 12.44
N ALA A 74 4.40 0.02 13.09
CA ALA A 74 5.54 -0.81 12.70
C ALA A 74 5.26 -2.33 12.83
N GLN A 75 4.29 -2.74 13.67
CA GLN A 75 3.85 -4.12 13.77
C GLN A 75 2.88 -4.51 12.64
N GLN A 76 1.93 -3.65 12.27
CA GLN A 76 1.02 -3.86 11.14
C GLN A 76 1.80 -3.96 9.82
N GLU A 77 2.65 -2.98 9.55
CA GLU A 77 3.57 -2.97 8.40
C GLU A 77 4.38 -4.27 8.27
N ARG A 78 4.87 -4.80 9.39
CA ARG A 78 5.59 -6.09 9.38
C ARG A 78 4.66 -7.26 9.00
N ASN A 79 3.41 -7.24 9.44
CA ASN A 79 2.43 -8.28 9.16
C ASN A 79 1.94 -8.20 7.71
N HIS A 80 1.63 -7.01 7.21
CA HIS A 80 1.29 -6.76 5.81
C HIS A 80 2.38 -7.31 4.89
N SER A 81 3.64 -6.97 5.18
CA SER A 81 4.81 -7.41 4.42
C SER A 81 4.89 -8.93 4.32
N LYS A 82 4.55 -9.61 5.41
CA LYS A 82 4.60 -11.08 5.49
C LYS A 82 3.50 -11.71 4.65
N GLU A 83 2.27 -11.20 4.71
CA GLU A 83 1.15 -11.76 3.96
C GLU A 83 1.25 -11.43 2.46
N HIS A 84 1.66 -10.21 2.09
CA HIS A 84 1.93 -9.86 0.68
C HIS A 84 3.12 -10.64 0.12
N PHE A 85 4.16 -10.91 0.91
CA PHE A 85 5.25 -11.77 0.46
C PHE A 85 4.80 -13.23 0.25
N ARG A 86 3.90 -13.75 1.10
CA ARG A 86 3.28 -15.06 0.87
C ARG A 86 2.47 -15.07 -0.41
N LEU A 87 1.64 -14.04 -0.64
CA LEU A 87 0.89 -13.90 -1.88
C LEU A 87 1.81 -13.85 -3.10
N PHE A 88 2.86 -13.03 -3.06
CA PHE A 88 3.89 -12.94 -4.09
C PHE A 88 4.48 -14.32 -4.47
N LEU A 89 4.81 -15.15 -3.47
CA LEU A 89 5.35 -16.49 -3.71
C LEU A 89 4.35 -17.43 -4.39
N LYS A 90 3.04 -17.18 -4.27
CA LYS A 90 1.98 -18.00 -4.84
C LYS A 90 1.48 -17.51 -6.21
N THR A 91 1.45 -16.19 -6.44
CA THR A 91 0.84 -15.61 -7.65
C THR A 91 1.86 -15.03 -8.63
N VAL A 92 2.98 -14.49 -8.13
CA VAL A 92 3.95 -13.77 -8.98
C VAL A 92 5.17 -14.64 -9.27
N LYS A 93 5.80 -15.17 -8.22
CA LYS A 93 7.07 -15.91 -8.33
C LYS A 93 7.03 -17.11 -9.31
N PRO A 94 5.95 -17.91 -9.38
CA PRO A 94 5.89 -19.04 -10.31
C PRO A 94 5.94 -18.62 -11.79
N TYR A 95 5.44 -17.44 -12.12
CA TYR A 95 5.36 -16.94 -13.50
C TYR A 95 6.48 -15.95 -13.85
N TYR A 96 6.99 -15.21 -12.88
CA TYR A 96 8.01 -14.18 -13.06
C TYR A 96 9.20 -14.42 -12.11
N PRO A 97 9.94 -15.53 -12.25
CA PRO A 97 10.99 -15.91 -11.29
C PRO A 97 12.14 -14.90 -11.21
N LYS A 98 12.35 -14.10 -12.26
CA LYS A 98 13.36 -13.03 -12.31
C LYS A 98 12.93 -11.76 -11.56
N LEU A 99 11.63 -11.56 -11.32
CA LEU A 99 11.15 -10.47 -10.50
C LEU A 99 11.52 -10.77 -9.04
N LYS A 100 12.30 -9.88 -8.42
CA LYS A 100 12.75 -10.04 -7.03
C LYS A 100 12.08 -8.99 -6.14
N VAL A 101 11.48 -9.45 -5.04
CA VAL A 101 10.97 -8.59 -3.95
C VAL A 101 12.12 -8.06 -3.09
N LYS A 102 13.29 -8.70 -3.11
CA LYS A 102 14.50 -8.24 -2.40
C LYS A 102 15.68 -8.16 -3.35
N ASN A 103 16.55 -7.18 -3.14
CA ASN A 103 17.81 -7.00 -3.87
C ASN A 103 17.65 -6.82 -5.38
N ASN A 104 16.52 -6.30 -5.86
CA ASN A 104 16.42 -5.85 -7.24
C ASN A 104 17.17 -4.52 -7.44
N LEU A 105 17.58 -4.24 -8.68
CA LEU A 105 18.40 -3.06 -9.02
C LEU A 105 17.76 -1.74 -8.54
N TYR A 106 16.44 -1.65 -8.68
CA TYR A 106 15.67 -0.47 -8.30
C TYR A 106 15.66 -0.25 -6.78
N GLN A 107 15.60 -1.31 -5.97
CA GLN A 107 15.72 -1.22 -4.51
C GLN A 107 17.12 -0.83 -4.05
N LYS A 108 18.16 -1.30 -4.74
CA LYS A 108 19.53 -0.86 -4.45
C LYS A 108 19.69 0.62 -4.78
N LEU A 109 19.19 1.04 -5.94
CA LEU A 109 19.19 2.43 -6.35
C LEU A 109 18.41 3.30 -5.36
N PHE A 110 17.27 2.81 -4.86
CA PHE A 110 16.52 3.49 -3.82
C PHE A 110 17.31 3.67 -2.55
N GLN A 111 17.94 2.61 -2.03
CA GLN A 111 18.74 2.71 -0.82
C GLN A 111 19.88 3.71 -0.98
N VAL A 112 20.55 3.70 -2.13
CA VAL A 112 21.61 4.68 -2.45
C VAL A 112 21.03 6.10 -2.46
N VAL A 113 19.95 6.34 -3.21
CA VAL A 113 19.32 7.68 -3.28
C VAL A 113 18.75 8.13 -1.93
N ALA A 114 18.17 7.20 -1.16
CA ALA A 114 17.65 7.45 0.17
C ALA A 114 18.79 7.79 1.16
N LEU A 115 19.98 7.22 1.00
CA LEU A 115 21.17 7.57 1.78
C LEU A 115 21.74 8.94 1.38
N LEU A 116 21.58 9.36 0.12
CA LEU A 116 21.99 10.68 -0.34
C LEU A 116 21.09 11.80 0.18
N VAL A 117 19.84 11.51 0.54
CA VAL A 117 18.92 12.48 1.16
C VAL A 117 18.93 12.37 2.69
N GLY A 118 18.75 13.50 3.39
CA GLY A 118 18.71 13.51 4.87
C GLY A 118 17.52 12.74 5.45
N SER A 119 17.61 12.37 6.74
CA SER A 119 16.55 11.61 7.46
C SER A 119 15.18 12.28 7.39
N LYS A 120 15.14 13.63 7.41
CA LYS A 120 13.91 14.42 7.27
C LYS A 120 13.21 14.19 5.93
N ILE A 121 13.98 14.10 4.83
CA ILE A 121 13.43 13.86 3.49
C ILE A 121 12.97 12.41 3.37
N ARG A 122 13.74 11.44 3.90
CA ARG A 122 13.30 10.03 3.95
C ARG A 122 11.97 9.88 4.69
N LEU A 123 11.84 10.51 5.86
CA LEU A 123 10.59 10.51 6.62
C LEU A 123 9.46 11.22 5.86
N ALA A 124 9.75 12.31 5.14
CA ALA A 124 8.77 12.98 4.29
C ALA A 124 8.31 12.11 3.10
N MET A 125 9.21 11.29 2.55
CA MET A 125 8.85 10.29 1.53
C MET A 125 7.91 9.24 2.11
N VAL A 126 8.20 8.71 3.31
CA VAL A 126 7.30 7.75 3.98
C VAL A 126 5.93 8.38 4.22
N ALA A 127 5.86 9.58 4.79
CA ALA A 127 4.59 10.26 5.01
C ALA A 127 3.77 10.48 3.72
N ALA A 128 4.44 10.69 2.58
CA ALA A 128 3.77 10.77 1.28
C ALA A 128 3.33 9.40 0.74
N MET A 129 4.13 8.34 0.96
CA MET A 129 3.77 6.98 0.55
C MET A 129 2.57 6.45 1.33
N GLU A 130 2.53 6.69 2.64
CA GLU A 130 1.37 6.44 3.52
C GLU A 130 0.12 7.17 3.03
N HIS A 131 0.27 8.40 2.55
CA HIS A 131 -0.85 9.13 1.94
C HIS A 131 -1.34 8.44 0.67
N PHE A 132 -0.44 7.93 -0.17
CA PHE A 132 -0.82 7.20 -1.38
C PHE A 132 -1.50 5.87 -1.07
N THR A 133 -1.01 5.10 -0.08
CA THR A 133 -1.61 3.83 0.32
C THR A 133 -2.98 4.05 0.96
N ALA A 134 -3.12 5.03 1.86
CA ALA A 134 -4.39 5.39 2.47
C ALA A 134 -5.45 5.83 1.44
N VAL A 135 -5.08 6.72 0.50
CA VAL A 135 -5.99 7.15 -0.58
C VAL A 135 -6.36 5.99 -1.51
N THR A 136 -5.43 5.08 -1.79
CA THR A 136 -5.70 3.87 -2.57
C THR A 136 -6.68 2.95 -1.83
N GLY A 137 -6.43 2.73 -0.53
CA GLY A 137 -7.29 1.92 0.33
C GLY A 137 -8.70 2.48 0.42
N GLU A 138 -8.85 3.79 0.60
CA GLU A 138 -10.15 4.48 0.57
C GLU A 138 -10.91 4.16 -0.73
N LEU A 139 -10.26 4.24 -1.89
CA LEU A 139 -10.91 3.91 -3.17
C LEU A 139 -11.42 2.47 -3.21
N TYR A 140 -10.57 1.49 -2.84
CA TYR A 140 -10.95 0.07 -2.89
C TYR A 140 -11.97 -0.33 -1.81
N ILE A 141 -12.06 0.42 -0.71
CA ILE A 141 -13.09 0.22 0.32
C ILE A 141 -14.45 0.78 -0.15
N ARG A 142 -14.44 1.92 -0.84
CA ARG A 142 -15.65 2.58 -1.38
C ARG A 142 -16.18 1.90 -2.64
N GLU A 143 -15.30 1.34 -3.44
CA GLU A 143 -15.60 0.65 -4.70
C GLU A 143 -15.09 -0.81 -4.65
N PRO A 144 -15.69 -1.68 -3.80
CA PRO A 144 -15.25 -3.07 -3.64
C PRO A 144 -15.36 -3.89 -4.94
N GLU A 145 -16.19 -3.48 -5.89
CA GLU A 145 -16.31 -4.08 -7.23
C GLU A 145 -15.01 -3.99 -8.04
N LEU A 146 -14.09 -3.07 -7.68
CA LEU A 146 -12.76 -3.03 -8.28
C LEU A 146 -11.96 -4.31 -8.03
N LEU A 147 -12.27 -5.05 -6.96
CA LEU A 147 -11.71 -6.35 -6.61
C LEU A 147 -12.58 -7.53 -7.05
N SER A 148 -13.61 -7.31 -7.87
CA SER A 148 -14.49 -8.38 -8.34
C SER A 148 -13.73 -9.46 -9.14
N GLY A 149 -14.08 -10.72 -8.88
CA GLY A 149 -13.52 -11.88 -9.59
C GLY A 149 -12.14 -12.33 -9.11
N ILE A 150 -11.67 -11.87 -7.94
CA ILE A 150 -10.49 -12.44 -7.26
C ILE A 150 -10.91 -13.52 -6.25
N ASP A 151 -9.99 -14.42 -5.94
CA ASP A 151 -10.14 -15.42 -4.88
C ASP A 151 -10.49 -14.76 -3.54
N GLU A 152 -11.41 -15.38 -2.79
CA GLU A 152 -11.94 -14.82 -1.53
C GLU A 152 -10.83 -14.53 -0.51
N GLN A 153 -9.84 -15.42 -0.37
CA GLN A 153 -8.75 -15.22 0.60
C GLN A 153 -7.83 -14.08 0.18
N ILE A 154 -7.66 -13.87 -1.13
CA ILE A 154 -6.94 -12.70 -1.65
C ILE A 154 -7.79 -11.44 -1.38
N TYR A 155 -9.09 -11.45 -1.65
CA TYR A 155 -9.97 -10.32 -1.35
C TYR A 155 -9.91 -9.88 0.11
N LEU A 156 -9.99 -10.83 1.05
CA LEU A 156 -9.90 -10.56 2.48
C LEU A 156 -8.54 -9.97 2.88
N LEU A 157 -7.43 -10.47 2.31
CA LEU A 157 -6.09 -9.93 2.55
C LEU A 157 -6.01 -8.46 2.14
N TRP A 158 -6.50 -8.15 0.93
CA TRP A 158 -6.47 -6.78 0.41
C TRP A 158 -7.38 -5.84 1.19
N GLN A 159 -8.60 -6.26 1.55
CA GLN A 159 -9.50 -5.46 2.38
C GLN A 159 -8.91 -5.20 3.77
N TRP A 160 -8.36 -6.22 4.43
CA TRP A 160 -7.68 -6.06 5.71
C TRP A 160 -6.55 -5.03 5.63
N HIS A 161 -5.66 -5.19 4.65
CA HIS A 161 -4.55 -4.27 4.44
C HIS A 161 -5.05 -2.84 4.22
N PHE A 162 -5.99 -2.63 3.29
CA PHE A 162 -6.51 -1.29 2.99
C PHE A 162 -7.19 -0.61 4.17
N ILE A 163 -7.89 -1.36 5.03
CA ILE A 163 -8.50 -0.79 6.22
C ILE A 163 -7.41 -0.37 7.23
N GLU A 164 -6.36 -1.17 7.42
CA GLU A 164 -5.26 -0.81 8.32
C GLU A 164 -4.44 0.38 7.80
N GLU A 165 -4.26 0.54 6.49
CA GLU A 165 -3.62 1.74 5.90
C GLU A 165 -4.36 3.05 6.25
N LEU A 166 -5.69 2.99 6.47
CA LEU A 166 -6.45 4.15 6.96
C LEU A 166 -6.20 4.45 8.44
N GLU A 167 -5.82 3.45 9.25
CA GLU A 167 -5.35 3.66 10.63
C GLU A 167 -3.97 4.35 10.63
N HIS A 168 -3.14 4.07 9.62
CA HIS A 168 -1.76 4.57 9.52
C HIS A 168 -1.64 6.02 9.05
N LYS A 169 -2.61 6.51 8.25
CA LYS A 169 -2.54 7.74 7.44
C LYS A 169 -1.89 8.97 8.09
N ALA A 170 -2.02 9.15 9.40
CA ALA A 170 -1.46 10.29 10.13
C ALA A 170 -0.12 10.01 10.86
N VAL A 171 0.28 8.75 11.06
CA VAL A 171 1.42 8.38 11.92
C VAL A 171 2.73 8.99 11.41
N ALA A 172 3.13 8.67 10.17
CA ALA A 172 4.36 9.20 9.60
C ALA A 172 4.32 10.72 9.42
N PHE A 173 3.14 11.27 9.10
CA PHE A 173 2.93 12.71 8.95
C PHE A 173 3.12 13.47 10.26
N ASP A 174 2.57 12.98 11.37
CA ASP A 174 2.71 13.59 12.70
C ASP A 174 4.15 13.58 13.20
N ILE A 175 4.87 12.49 12.93
CA ILE A 175 6.30 12.39 13.23
C ILE A 175 7.07 13.39 12.38
N LEU A 176 6.75 13.51 11.08
CA LEU A 176 7.37 14.49 10.20
C LEU A 176 7.15 15.91 10.70
N LYS A 177 5.93 16.28 11.10
CA LYS A 177 5.62 17.61 11.67
C LYS A 177 6.42 17.90 12.93
N THR A 178 6.68 16.88 13.75
CA THR A 178 7.49 17.00 14.97
C THR A 178 8.98 17.17 14.65
N VAL A 179 9.50 16.43 13.67
CA VAL A 179 10.93 16.43 13.31
C VAL A 179 11.31 17.58 12.37
N SER A 180 10.38 17.97 11.49
CA SER A 180 10.55 18.99 10.45
C SER A 180 9.18 19.55 10.02
N ASN A 181 8.70 20.58 10.72
CA ASN A 181 7.50 21.34 10.35
C ASN A 181 7.72 22.28 9.13
N ASN A 182 8.41 21.79 8.11
CA ASN A 182 8.79 22.55 6.92
C ASN A 182 8.03 22.03 5.69
N TYR A 183 7.26 22.92 5.06
CA TYR A 183 6.45 22.61 3.88
C TYR A 183 7.29 22.11 2.70
N PHE A 184 8.45 22.72 2.44
CA PHE A 184 9.32 22.32 1.33
C PHE A 184 9.88 20.93 1.54
N VAL A 185 10.31 20.58 2.76
CA VAL A 185 10.75 19.20 3.09
C VAL A 185 9.62 18.20 2.80
N ARG A 186 8.40 18.53 3.21
CA ARG A 186 7.20 17.70 2.95
C ARG A 186 6.92 17.56 1.45
N ALA A 187 6.94 18.65 0.70
CA ALA A 187 6.66 18.66 -0.75
C ALA A 187 7.76 17.94 -1.54
N THR A 188 9.04 18.14 -1.20
CA THR A 188 10.15 17.40 -1.80
C THR A 188 10.02 15.90 -1.56
N GLY A 189 9.68 15.50 -0.32
CA GLY A 189 9.40 14.09 0.00
C GLY A 189 8.29 13.50 -0.86
N PHE A 190 7.21 14.25 -1.09
CA PHE A 190 6.11 13.85 -1.98
C PHE A 190 6.58 13.61 -3.42
N PHE A 191 7.30 14.54 -4.03
CA PHE A 191 7.74 14.39 -5.43
C PHE A 191 8.76 13.26 -5.59
N LEU A 192 9.66 13.08 -4.62
CA LEU A 192 10.61 11.97 -4.62
C LEU A 192 9.89 10.62 -4.45
N ALA A 193 8.93 10.54 -3.53
CA ALA A 193 8.12 9.33 -3.34
C ALA A 193 7.29 8.99 -4.58
N ALA A 194 6.62 9.98 -5.18
CA ALA A 194 5.83 9.81 -6.40
C ALA A 194 6.72 9.37 -7.57
N SER A 195 7.85 10.03 -7.79
CA SER A 195 8.81 9.68 -8.85
C SER A 195 9.34 8.26 -8.66
N PHE A 196 9.70 7.93 -7.42
CA PHE A 196 10.15 6.59 -7.06
C PHE A 196 9.07 5.58 -7.44
N LEU A 197 7.89 5.65 -6.82
CA LEU A 197 6.79 4.71 -7.05
C LEU A 197 6.46 4.59 -8.53
N MET A 198 6.38 5.70 -9.27
CA MET A 198 6.09 5.67 -10.71
C MET A 198 7.14 4.87 -11.50
N ILE A 199 8.43 5.09 -11.26
CA ILE A 199 9.50 4.38 -11.95
C ILE A 199 9.49 2.88 -11.58
N GLY A 200 9.38 2.56 -10.30
CA GLY A 200 9.42 1.17 -9.81
C GLY A 200 8.22 0.36 -10.27
N PHE A 201 7.04 0.95 -10.11
CA PHE A 201 5.78 0.36 -10.52
C PHE A 201 5.78 0.10 -12.03
N SER A 202 6.15 1.12 -12.82
CA SER A 202 6.22 0.99 -14.28
C SER A 202 7.24 -0.06 -14.70
N SER A 203 8.42 -0.09 -14.07
CA SER A 203 9.47 -1.06 -14.38
C SER A 203 9.00 -2.50 -14.13
N ALA A 204 8.40 -2.79 -12.97
CA ALA A 204 7.90 -4.12 -12.64
C ALA A 204 6.71 -4.53 -13.52
N TYR A 205 5.76 -3.62 -13.75
CA TYR A 205 4.61 -3.85 -14.64
C TYR A 205 5.07 -4.16 -16.07
N TRP A 206 5.97 -3.34 -16.63
CA TRP A 206 6.51 -3.54 -17.97
C TRP A 206 7.38 -4.78 -18.07
N HIS A 207 8.14 -5.14 -17.04
CA HIS A 207 8.90 -6.39 -17.03
C HIS A 207 7.99 -7.59 -17.24
N MET A 208 6.86 -7.66 -16.52
CA MET A 208 5.87 -8.72 -16.68
C MET A 208 5.18 -8.65 -18.04
N ALA A 209 4.78 -7.46 -18.50
CA ALA A 209 4.12 -7.26 -19.79
C ALA A 209 5.02 -7.62 -20.99
N ILE A 210 6.32 -7.37 -20.89
CA ILE A 210 7.31 -7.74 -21.89
C ILE A 210 7.49 -9.26 -21.92
N GLN A 211 7.65 -9.88 -20.75
CA GLN A 211 7.81 -11.33 -20.63
C GLN A 211 6.60 -12.09 -21.22
N ASP A 212 5.39 -11.57 -21.00
CA ASP A 212 4.15 -12.16 -21.52
C ASP A 212 3.84 -11.75 -22.97
N LYS A 213 4.75 -11.03 -23.64
CA LYS A 213 4.61 -10.49 -25.00
C LYS A 213 3.38 -9.59 -25.19
N LEU A 214 2.81 -9.04 -24.11
CA LEU A 214 1.62 -8.16 -24.18
C LEU A 214 1.92 -6.85 -24.91
N HIS A 215 3.13 -6.32 -24.76
CA HIS A 215 3.62 -5.12 -25.44
C HIS A 215 3.57 -5.19 -26.98
N THR A 216 3.46 -6.39 -27.56
CA THR A 216 3.34 -6.58 -29.02
C THR A 216 1.91 -6.40 -29.53
N LYS A 217 0.91 -6.34 -28.63
CA LYS A 217 -0.51 -6.31 -28.98
C LYS A 217 -1.06 -4.89 -28.83
N LEU A 218 -1.61 -4.31 -29.90
CA LEU A 218 -2.24 -2.98 -29.83
C LEU A 218 -3.39 -2.91 -28.80
N SER A 219 -4.14 -4.00 -28.66
CA SER A 219 -5.23 -4.11 -27.68
C SER A 219 -4.75 -3.97 -26.23
N PHE A 220 -3.49 -4.30 -25.92
CA PHE A 220 -2.91 -4.12 -24.59
C PHE A 220 -2.78 -2.64 -24.22
N TYR A 221 -2.31 -1.80 -25.14
CA TYR A 221 -2.18 -0.36 -24.91
C TYR A 221 -3.55 0.29 -24.72
N ARG A 222 -4.52 -0.02 -25.59
CA ARG A 222 -5.90 0.49 -25.47
C ARG A 222 -6.53 0.12 -24.15
N ARG A 223 -6.44 -1.16 -23.75
CA ARG A 223 -7.02 -1.64 -22.49
C ARG A 223 -6.28 -1.08 -21.26
N SER A 224 -4.94 -0.96 -21.32
CA SER A 224 -4.17 -0.37 -20.22
C SER A 224 -4.52 1.11 -20.06
N TYR A 225 -4.63 1.86 -21.15
CA TYR A 225 -5.12 3.24 -21.12
C TYR A 225 -6.52 3.31 -20.52
N GLN A 226 -7.46 2.46 -20.95
CA GLN A 226 -8.81 2.44 -20.38
C GLN A 226 -8.81 2.13 -18.88
N PHE A 227 -7.98 1.18 -18.44
CA PHE A 227 -7.87 0.77 -17.04
C PHE A 227 -7.30 1.89 -16.15
N PHE A 228 -6.27 2.61 -16.60
CA PHE A 228 -5.64 3.66 -15.79
C PHE A 228 -6.26 5.05 -15.98
N TRP A 229 -6.65 5.41 -17.21
CA TRP A 229 -7.00 6.77 -17.62
C TRP A 229 -8.36 6.89 -18.32
N GLY A 230 -9.10 5.78 -18.49
CA GLY A 230 -10.47 5.80 -19.02
C GLY A 230 -11.43 6.62 -18.16
N LYS A 231 -12.72 6.69 -18.53
CA LYS A 231 -13.74 7.43 -17.75
C LYS A 231 -13.78 7.01 -16.27
N SER A 232 -13.64 5.70 -16.03
CA SER A 232 -13.55 5.09 -14.69
C SER A 232 -12.12 4.62 -14.37
N GLY A 233 -11.10 5.24 -14.98
CA GLY A 233 -9.71 4.81 -14.86
C GLY A 233 -9.14 5.02 -13.45
N LEU A 234 -8.32 4.09 -13.00
CA LEU A 234 -7.75 4.07 -11.65
C LEU A 234 -6.95 5.34 -11.32
N LEU A 235 -6.01 5.75 -12.19
CA LEU A 235 -5.19 6.95 -11.96
C LEU A 235 -6.00 8.24 -12.07
N ARG A 236 -7.04 8.28 -12.92
CA ARG A 236 -7.95 9.43 -12.99
C ARG A 236 -8.69 9.67 -11.67
N ARG A 237 -9.03 8.59 -10.95
CA ARG A 237 -9.69 8.66 -9.63
C ARG A 237 -8.72 9.02 -8.50
N LEU A 238 -7.46 8.59 -8.60
CA LEU A 238 -6.47 8.75 -7.53
C LEU A 238 -5.65 10.05 -7.63
N CYS A 239 -5.44 10.62 -8.83
CA CYS A 239 -4.53 11.75 -9.01
C CYS A 239 -4.90 12.98 -8.17
N TRP A 240 -6.17 13.38 -8.15
CA TRP A 240 -6.62 14.53 -7.37
C TRP A 240 -6.53 14.29 -5.86
N PRO A 241 -7.04 13.17 -5.31
CA PRO A 241 -6.81 12.79 -3.92
C PRO A 241 -5.33 12.77 -3.51
N TYR A 242 -4.43 12.24 -4.34
CA TYR A 242 -2.99 12.28 -4.09
C TYR A 242 -2.46 13.72 -3.96
N LEU A 243 -2.81 14.59 -4.90
CA LEU A 243 -2.34 15.98 -4.91
C LEU A 243 -2.85 16.83 -3.72
N ARG A 244 -3.90 16.39 -3.01
CA ARG A 244 -4.37 17.09 -1.79
C ARG A 244 -3.28 17.22 -0.72
N TYR A 245 -2.34 16.27 -0.66
CA TYR A 245 -1.20 16.30 0.26
C TYR A 245 -0.33 17.56 0.14
N LEU A 246 -0.31 18.17 -1.04
CA LEU A 246 0.47 19.37 -1.33
C LEU A 246 -0.20 20.66 -0.82
N LYS A 247 -1.44 20.63 -0.31
CA LYS A 247 -2.04 21.83 0.28
C LYS A 247 -1.28 22.23 1.55
N PRO A 248 -0.89 23.51 1.75
CA PRO A 248 -0.16 23.94 2.95
C PRO A 248 -0.86 23.56 4.27
N SER A 249 -2.19 23.67 4.31
CA SER A 249 -3.04 23.32 5.45
C SER A 249 -3.37 21.84 5.59
N PHE A 250 -2.93 20.98 4.68
CA PHE A 250 -3.27 19.56 4.67
C PHE A 250 -2.90 18.83 5.97
N HIS A 251 -3.85 18.06 6.51
CA HIS A 251 -3.61 16.98 7.46
C HIS A 251 -4.28 15.67 6.98
N PRO A 252 -3.67 14.47 7.16
CA PRO A 252 -4.28 13.21 6.73
C PRO A 252 -5.64 12.87 7.37
N ASN A 253 -5.89 13.39 8.57
CA ASN A 253 -7.18 13.29 9.28
C ASN A 253 -8.24 14.28 8.78
N ASP A 254 -7.99 15.04 7.71
CA ASP A 254 -8.99 15.94 7.11
C ASP A 254 -9.77 15.22 5.99
N THR A 255 -10.10 13.94 6.19
CA THR A 255 -10.73 13.07 5.17
C THR A 255 -12.11 12.56 5.60
N VAL A 256 -12.98 12.27 4.62
CA VAL A 256 -14.42 11.96 4.83
C VAL A 256 -14.64 10.69 5.66
N LEU A 257 -13.72 9.72 5.58
CA LEU A 257 -13.83 8.42 6.28
C LEU A 257 -13.60 8.48 7.79
N ASP A 258 -13.24 9.64 8.37
CA ASP A 258 -13.20 9.77 9.82
C ASP A 258 -14.60 9.68 10.46
N ALA A 259 -15.67 9.89 9.68
CA ALA A 259 -17.04 9.66 10.10
C ALA A 259 -17.47 8.17 10.07
N GLU A 260 -16.72 7.30 9.37
CA GLU A 260 -17.08 5.88 9.12
C GLU A 260 -16.15 4.89 9.85
N GLN A 261 -15.37 5.33 10.84
CA GLN A 261 -14.43 4.46 11.55
C GLN A 261 -15.10 3.23 12.19
N ASN A 262 -16.34 3.37 12.67
CA ASN A 262 -17.08 2.23 13.22
C ASN A 262 -17.38 1.17 12.14
N LEU A 263 -17.72 1.60 10.91
CA LEU A 263 -17.95 0.69 9.79
C LEU A 263 -16.66 -0.06 9.40
N LEU A 264 -15.52 0.64 9.41
CA LEU A 264 -14.22 0.01 9.13
C LEU A 264 -13.86 -1.04 10.19
N LEU A 265 -14.14 -0.76 11.47
CA LEU A 265 -13.96 -1.70 12.56
C LEU A 265 -14.87 -2.92 12.44
N GLU A 266 -16.15 -2.73 12.10
CA GLU A 266 -17.09 -3.82 11.84
C GLU A 266 -16.61 -4.71 10.69
N LYS A 267 -16.12 -4.10 9.59
CA LYS A 267 -15.53 -4.86 8.47
C LYS A 267 -14.31 -5.68 8.91
N LEU A 268 -13.42 -5.13 9.73
CA LEU A 268 -12.27 -5.86 10.27
C LEU A 268 -12.69 -7.03 11.16
N GLN A 269 -13.66 -6.83 12.04
CA GLN A 269 -14.21 -7.90 12.89
C GLN A 269 -14.85 -9.02 12.05
N LEU A 270 -15.52 -8.66 10.96
CA LEU A 270 -16.08 -9.64 10.03
C LEU A 270 -14.97 -10.46 9.36
N ILE A 271 -13.88 -9.81 8.91
CA ILE A 271 -12.73 -10.50 8.33
C ILE A 271 -12.10 -11.45 9.36
N GLU A 272 -11.86 -10.98 10.58
CA GLU A 272 -11.33 -11.81 11.69
C GLU A 272 -12.19 -13.06 11.89
N LYS A 273 -13.50 -12.86 12.01
CA LYS A 273 -14.48 -13.94 12.17
C LYS A 273 -14.45 -14.94 11.00
N GLN A 274 -14.44 -14.45 9.76
CA GLN A 274 -14.38 -15.31 8.57
C GLN A 274 -13.12 -16.18 8.53
N LEU A 275 -11.97 -15.62 8.94
CA LEU A 275 -10.72 -16.37 9.01
C LEU A 275 -10.70 -17.40 10.14
N GLU A 276 -11.32 -17.12 11.28
CA GLU A 276 -11.45 -18.08 12.39
C GLU A 276 -12.31 -19.29 11.98
N PHE A 277 -13.49 -19.05 11.38
CA PHE A 277 -14.37 -20.14 10.91
C PHE A 277 -13.74 -20.95 9.76
N GLY A 278 -13.04 -20.29 8.84
CA GLY A 278 -12.36 -20.96 7.72
C GLY A 278 -11.15 -21.81 8.13
N GLN A 279 -10.59 -21.60 9.33
CA GLN A 279 -9.48 -22.41 9.85
C GLN A 279 -9.92 -23.58 10.73
N GLY A 280 -11.16 -23.57 11.25
CA GLY A 280 -11.73 -24.64 12.09
C GLY A 280 -12.37 -25.80 11.33
N GLY A 281 -12.55 -25.69 10.01
CA GLY A 281 -13.06 -26.76 9.14
C GLY A 281 -11.94 -27.45 8.38
N LYS A 282 -11.17 -28.30 9.05
CA LYS A 282 -10.25 -29.27 8.43
C LYS A 282 -10.35 -30.61 9.11
#